data_AF-A0A518CUP9-F1
#
_entry.id   AF-A0A518CUP9-F1
#
_cell.length_a   1.000
_cell.length_b   1.000
_cell.length_c   1.000
_cell.angle_alpha   90.00
_cell.angle_beta   90.00
_cell.angle_gamma   90.00
#
_symmetry.space_group_name_H-M   'P 1'
#
loop_
_entity.id
_entity.type
_entity.pdbx_description
1 polymer ?
#
loop_
_entity_poly.entity_id
_entity_poly.type
_entity_poly.pdbx_seq_one_letter_code
_entity_poly.pdbx_strand_id
1 'polypeptide(L)'
;MVPERCYPGRSVTDQPLRPPDLGLALPSFSLTAPTPPAGVPIVDLRSPSEYALDHLPGAINVPLFDDDERAVVGTLYRQRGPDEAFERGIEIVVAKVRELVDAVGSAIGHAAVRDGLEERVRRIAAGGTEGLGGRLETSELDELPADAVLLHCWRGGMRSRSVAALLRELGWPVVLLEGGYREYRRLVHARVGELEFPAAFVLRGMTGVGKTLVLNALERRLPGSTVDLEGLADHRSSILGMVGREPRSQKTFETGLCLRVADGFPTGWVAFEGESRKVGDIVLPDAVWKALTGGTSITLTTSTERRVQVLCDDYLATPGSRAELLQQLPFIEGRLGERWKGELCRLLETGREHELVEILLERYYDQRYGHSEKRHPVAHTVDSTDPEACAAEIAAWIAARG
;
A
#
# COMPACT_ATOMS: atom_id res chain seq x y z
N MET A 1 -9.78 -22.45 -18.42
CA MET A 1 -10.65 -21.88 -19.47
C MET A 1 -11.27 -20.61 -18.90
N VAL A 2 -10.72 -19.45 -19.29
CA VAL A 2 -11.20 -18.13 -18.87
C VAL A 2 -12.14 -17.64 -19.98
N PRO A 3 -13.32 -17.08 -19.68
CA PRO A 3 -14.22 -16.62 -20.73
C PRO A 3 -13.69 -15.31 -21.34
N GLU A 4 -13.47 -15.31 -22.65
CA GLU A 4 -13.26 -14.11 -23.45
C GLU A 4 -14.47 -13.19 -23.31
N ARG A 5 -14.27 -12.00 -22.74
CA ARG A 5 -15.24 -10.91 -22.86
C ARG A 5 -14.96 -10.17 -24.17
N CYS A 6 -15.73 -10.47 -25.21
CA CYS A 6 -15.81 -9.65 -26.40
C CYS A 6 -16.32 -8.25 -26.05
N TYR A 7 -15.48 -7.23 -26.23
CA TYR A 7 -15.95 -5.85 -26.38
C TYR A 7 -16.64 -5.72 -27.76
N PRO A 8 -17.85 -5.16 -27.86
CA PRO A 8 -18.45 -4.91 -29.16
C PRO A 8 -17.66 -3.82 -29.88
N GLY A 9 -17.02 -4.19 -31.00
CA GLY A 9 -16.38 -3.25 -31.91
C GLY A 9 -17.39 -2.23 -32.42
N ARG A 10 -17.19 -0.95 -32.10
CA ARG A 10 -17.90 0.14 -32.76
C ARG A 10 -17.05 0.64 -33.93
N SER A 11 -17.70 0.70 -35.09
CA SER A 11 -17.17 1.32 -36.31
C SER A 11 -16.88 2.79 -36.07
N VAL A 12 -15.65 3.20 -36.34
CA VAL A 12 -15.23 4.60 -36.42
C VAL A 12 -15.82 5.20 -37.69
N THR A 13 -16.90 5.98 -37.57
CA THR A 13 -17.37 6.87 -38.63
C THR A 13 -17.89 8.18 -38.04
N ASP A 14 -17.15 9.25 -38.36
CA ASP A 14 -17.54 10.67 -38.47
C ASP A 14 -18.26 11.37 -37.31
N GLN A 15 -17.48 11.95 -36.40
CA GLN A 15 -17.22 13.41 -36.36
C GLN A 15 -16.19 13.72 -35.27
N PRO A 16 -15.06 14.39 -35.57
CA PRO A 16 -14.26 14.99 -34.51
C PRO A 16 -15.10 16.10 -33.87
N LEU A 17 -15.37 15.99 -32.58
CA LEU A 17 -15.84 17.10 -31.77
C LEU A 17 -14.92 18.29 -32.05
N ARG A 18 -15.44 19.34 -32.71
CA ARG A 18 -14.74 20.63 -32.84
C ARG A 18 -14.30 21.06 -31.44
N PRO A 19 -13.04 21.46 -31.20
CA PRO A 19 -12.70 22.10 -29.95
C PRO A 19 -13.32 23.51 -29.98
N PRO A 20 -14.28 23.84 -29.07
CA PRO A 20 -14.66 25.23 -28.86
C PRO A 20 -13.53 25.93 -28.10
N ASP A 21 -13.55 27.26 -28.11
CA ASP A 21 -12.67 28.17 -27.38
C ASP A 21 -12.22 27.64 -26.02
N LEU A 22 -10.97 27.96 -25.66
CA LEU A 22 -10.23 27.56 -24.44
C LEU A 22 -10.82 28.14 -23.14
N GLY A 23 -12.13 27.99 -22.93
CA GLY A 23 -12.81 27.92 -21.64
C GLY A 23 -13.01 26.46 -21.24
N LEU A 24 -11.90 25.73 -21.09
CA LEU A 24 -11.89 24.29 -20.78
C LEU A 24 -12.24 24.09 -19.30
N ALA A 25 -13.54 24.03 -18.99
CA ALA A 25 -13.99 23.45 -17.73
C ALA A 25 -13.46 22.01 -17.64
N LEU A 26 -12.50 21.79 -16.75
CA LEU A 26 -11.94 20.48 -16.48
C LEU A 26 -12.81 19.79 -15.42
N PRO A 27 -13.49 18.68 -15.75
CA PRO A 27 -14.27 17.99 -14.74
C PRO A 27 -13.36 17.50 -13.62
N SER A 28 -13.77 17.71 -12.37
CA SER A 28 -13.11 17.19 -11.18
C SER A 28 -14.08 16.33 -10.37
N PHE A 29 -13.53 15.40 -9.61
CA PHE A 29 -14.28 14.51 -8.74
C PHE A 29 -13.65 14.45 -7.36
N SER A 30 -14.48 14.61 -6.33
CA SER A 30 -14.09 14.54 -4.93
C SER A 30 -14.33 13.13 -4.38
N LEU A 31 -13.31 12.55 -3.76
CA LEU A 31 -13.47 11.30 -3.01
C LEU A 31 -14.16 11.59 -1.67
N THR A 32 -15.13 10.75 -1.33
CA THR A 32 -15.85 10.82 -0.05
C THR A 32 -15.33 9.80 0.96
N ALA A 33 -14.58 8.80 0.50
CA ALA A 33 -13.98 7.75 1.32
C ALA A 33 -12.58 7.37 0.82
N PRO A 34 -11.76 6.70 1.64
CA PRO A 34 -10.47 6.16 1.23
C PRO A 34 -10.53 5.03 0.19
N THR A 35 -11.72 4.51 -0.13
CA THR A 35 -11.89 3.48 -1.15
C THR A 35 -11.87 4.13 -2.54
N PRO A 36 -10.90 3.80 -3.42
CA PRO A 36 -10.88 4.33 -4.77
C PRO A 36 -12.09 3.86 -5.59
N PRO A 37 -12.50 4.61 -6.63
CA PRO A 37 -13.62 4.22 -7.48
C PRO A 37 -13.35 2.90 -8.20
N ALA A 38 -14.27 1.94 -8.09
CA ALA A 38 -14.12 0.64 -8.72
C ALA A 38 -14.26 0.72 -10.24
N GLY A 39 -13.38 0.03 -10.97
CA GLY A 39 -13.45 -0.09 -12.43
C GLY A 39 -13.05 1.16 -13.22
N VAL A 40 -12.60 2.22 -12.55
CA VAL A 40 -12.12 3.46 -13.18
C VAL A 40 -10.59 3.43 -13.21
N PRO A 41 -9.93 3.57 -14.39
CA PRO A 41 -8.48 3.71 -14.45
C PRO A 41 -8.03 4.98 -13.72
N ILE A 42 -7.06 4.83 -12.81
CA ILE A 42 -6.48 5.94 -12.05
C ILE A 42 -5.04 6.16 -12.50
N VAL A 43 -4.72 7.38 -12.95
CA VAL A 43 -3.39 7.74 -13.44
C VAL A 43 -2.72 8.72 -12.47
N ASP A 44 -1.58 8.31 -11.91
CA ASP A 44 -0.77 9.12 -11.01
C ASP A 44 0.41 9.75 -11.77
N LEU A 45 0.37 11.08 -11.92
CA LEU A 45 1.41 11.86 -12.61
C LEU A 45 2.61 12.24 -11.74
N ARG A 46 2.64 11.81 -10.47
CA ARG A 46 3.77 12.05 -9.57
C ARG A 46 5.02 11.28 -10.03
N SER A 47 6.17 11.67 -9.50
CA SER A 47 7.42 10.99 -9.85
C SER A 47 7.45 9.55 -9.31
N PRO A 48 8.31 8.66 -9.85
CA PRO A 48 8.39 7.27 -9.41
C PRO A 48 8.63 7.12 -7.90
N SER A 49 9.50 7.93 -7.29
CA SER A 49 9.72 7.90 -5.84
C SER A 49 8.51 8.39 -5.04
N GLU A 50 7.81 9.43 -5.51
CA GLU A 50 6.57 9.93 -4.89
C GLU A 50 5.49 8.82 -4.89
N TYR A 51 5.40 8.04 -5.97
CA TYR A 51 4.46 6.92 -6.14
C TYR A 51 4.87 5.67 -5.33
N ALA A 52 6.14 5.26 -5.41
CA ALA A 52 6.67 4.09 -4.71
C ALA A 52 6.56 4.22 -3.19
N LEU A 53 6.69 5.44 -2.65
CA LEU A 53 6.51 5.69 -1.23
C LEU A 53 5.08 5.36 -0.78
N ASP A 54 4.08 5.80 -1.54
CA ASP A 54 2.66 5.55 -1.32
C ASP A 54 1.81 6.13 -2.47
N HIS A 55 0.73 5.47 -2.86
CA HIS A 55 -0.17 5.89 -3.94
C HIS A 55 -1.62 5.42 -3.70
N LEU A 56 -2.57 5.94 -4.50
CA LEU A 56 -3.95 5.43 -4.47
C LEU A 56 -3.94 3.95 -4.90
N PRO A 57 -4.61 3.06 -4.19
CA PRO A 57 -4.75 1.66 -4.60
C PRO A 57 -5.29 1.52 -6.02
N GLY A 58 -4.62 0.71 -6.85
CA GLY A 58 -4.98 0.50 -8.25
C GLY A 58 -4.56 1.63 -9.21
N ALA A 59 -3.90 2.69 -8.74
CA ALA A 59 -3.34 3.70 -9.62
C ALA A 59 -2.20 3.15 -10.48
N ILE A 60 -2.00 3.74 -11.64
CA ILE A 60 -0.90 3.46 -12.57
C ILE A 60 -0.02 4.69 -12.60
N ASN A 61 1.27 4.53 -12.32
CA ASN A 61 2.21 5.64 -12.39
C ASN A 61 2.56 5.96 -13.84
N VAL A 62 2.22 7.18 -14.29
CA VAL A 62 2.65 7.73 -15.58
C VAL A 62 3.27 9.09 -15.29
N PRO A 63 4.56 9.13 -14.90
CA PRO A 63 5.16 10.32 -14.33
C PRO A 63 5.23 11.47 -15.34
N LEU A 64 4.70 12.65 -14.95
CA LEU A 64 4.93 13.87 -15.73
C LEU A 64 6.42 14.26 -15.70
N PHE A 65 7.06 14.02 -14.56
CA PHE A 65 8.50 14.21 -14.33
C PHE A 65 9.05 12.96 -13.66
N ASP A 66 10.21 12.48 -14.11
CA ASP A 66 10.98 11.51 -13.35
C ASP A 66 11.52 12.15 -12.05
N ASP A 67 12.23 11.38 -11.23
CA ASP A 67 12.70 11.87 -9.93
C ASP A 67 13.71 13.03 -10.05
N ASP A 68 14.59 13.00 -11.05
CA ASP A 68 15.61 14.02 -11.28
C ASP A 68 14.98 15.31 -11.83
N GLU A 69 14.14 15.20 -12.85
CA GLU A 69 13.35 16.30 -13.41
C GLU A 69 12.46 16.94 -12.33
N ARG A 70 11.83 16.11 -11.50
CA ARG A 70 10.99 16.55 -10.37
C ARG A 70 11.80 17.33 -9.33
N ALA A 71 13.04 16.91 -9.08
CA ALA A 71 13.96 17.61 -8.19
C ALA A 71 14.41 18.96 -8.77
N VAL A 72 14.71 19.00 -10.07
CA VAL A 72 15.07 20.24 -10.80
C VAL A 72 13.93 21.25 -10.77
N VAL A 73 12.74 20.87 -11.25
CA VAL A 73 11.56 21.75 -11.30
C VAL A 73 11.18 22.21 -9.89
N GLY A 74 11.22 21.31 -8.90
CA GLY A 74 10.94 21.65 -7.51
C GLY A 74 11.97 22.58 -6.86
N THR A 75 13.22 22.55 -7.34
CA THR A 75 14.29 23.45 -6.88
C THR A 75 14.13 24.84 -7.49
N LEU A 76 13.87 24.92 -8.80
CA LEU A 76 13.57 26.18 -9.48
C LEU A 76 12.35 26.87 -8.86
N TYR A 77 11.29 26.11 -8.58
CA TYR A 77 10.07 26.67 -7.95
C TYR A 77 10.37 27.33 -6.61
N ARG A 78 11.25 26.72 -5.80
CA ARG A 78 11.63 27.26 -4.48
C ARG A 78 12.62 28.42 -4.56
N GLN A 79 13.59 28.35 -5.46
CA GLN A 79 14.72 29.29 -5.50
C GLN A 79 14.47 30.50 -6.39
N ARG A 80 13.71 30.32 -7.47
CA ARG A 80 13.55 31.31 -8.54
C ARG A 80 12.09 31.63 -8.87
N GLY A 81 11.16 30.84 -8.34
CA GLY A 81 9.73 31.13 -8.36
C GLY A 81 8.93 30.29 -9.36
N PRO A 82 7.60 30.46 -9.38
CA PRO A 82 6.70 29.63 -10.17
C PRO A 82 6.91 29.69 -11.68
N ASP A 83 7.24 30.87 -12.23
CA ASP A 83 7.30 31.08 -13.68
C ASP A 83 8.50 30.36 -14.33
N GLU A 84 9.71 30.51 -13.76
CA GLU A 84 10.89 29.82 -14.29
C GLU A 84 10.78 28.29 -14.14
N ALA A 85 10.15 27.81 -13.06
CA ALA A 85 9.86 26.40 -12.89
C ALA A 85 8.84 25.88 -13.92
N PHE A 86 7.88 26.73 -14.28
CA PHE A 86 6.87 26.42 -15.30
C PHE A 86 7.48 26.36 -16.69
N GLU A 87 8.31 27.33 -17.07
CA GLU A 87 9.06 27.34 -18.34
C GLU A 87 9.91 26.07 -18.47
N ARG A 88 10.71 25.75 -17.45
CA ARG A 88 11.50 24.52 -17.45
C ARG A 88 10.64 23.26 -17.54
N GLY A 89 9.49 23.26 -16.85
CA GLY A 89 8.52 22.17 -16.93
C GLY A 89 7.98 21.96 -18.34
N ILE A 90 7.67 23.04 -19.07
CA ILE A 90 7.21 22.95 -20.46
C ILE A 90 8.28 22.36 -21.36
N GLU A 91 9.54 22.80 -21.24
CA GLU A 91 10.64 22.27 -22.06
C GLU A 91 10.76 20.75 -21.92
N ILE A 92 10.71 20.27 -20.68
CA ILE A 92 10.76 18.83 -20.38
C ILE A 92 9.56 18.12 -20.99
N VAL A 93 8.34 18.63 -20.76
CA VAL A 93 7.11 18.00 -21.24
C VAL A 93 7.06 17.96 -22.77
N VAL A 94 7.43 19.04 -23.44
CA VAL A 94 7.47 19.10 -24.92
C VAL A 94 8.41 18.04 -25.47
N ALA A 95 9.59 17.84 -24.86
CA ALA A 95 10.56 16.86 -25.33
C ALA A 95 10.04 15.40 -25.24
N LYS A 96 9.15 15.10 -24.29
CA LYS A 96 8.66 13.74 -24.02
C LYS A 96 7.15 13.56 -24.10
N VAL A 97 6.41 14.52 -24.66
CA VAL A 97 4.93 14.50 -24.68
C VAL A 97 4.39 13.27 -25.38
N ARG A 98 5.09 12.79 -26.41
CA ARG A 98 4.74 11.58 -27.15
C ARG A 98 4.76 10.35 -26.23
N GLU A 99 5.83 10.18 -25.46
CA GLU A 99 5.97 9.08 -24.52
C GLU A 99 4.92 9.16 -23.42
N LEU A 100 4.65 10.37 -22.92
CA LEU A 100 3.61 10.61 -21.92
C LEU A 100 2.22 10.19 -22.44
N VAL A 101 1.83 10.67 -23.62
CA VAL A 101 0.52 10.36 -24.22
C VAL A 101 0.42 8.88 -24.56
N ASP A 102 1.46 8.26 -25.13
CA ASP A 102 1.47 6.83 -25.41
C ASP A 102 1.35 5.99 -24.12
N ALA A 103 2.05 6.38 -23.05
CA ALA A 103 1.99 5.70 -21.75
C ALA A 103 0.61 5.82 -21.10
N VAL A 104 0.00 7.02 -21.08
CA VAL A 104 -1.36 7.19 -20.58
C VAL A 104 -2.33 6.39 -21.45
N GLY A 105 -2.23 6.49 -22.78
CA GLY A 105 -3.11 5.77 -23.72
C GLY A 105 -3.07 4.26 -23.53
N SER A 106 -1.87 3.70 -23.37
CA SER A 106 -1.66 2.29 -23.02
C SER A 106 -2.31 1.92 -21.68
N ALA A 107 -2.14 2.76 -20.66
CA ALA A 107 -2.70 2.54 -19.32
C ALA A 107 -4.24 2.52 -19.29
N ILE A 108 -4.89 3.23 -20.22
CA ILE A 108 -6.36 3.39 -20.27
C ILE A 108 -7.03 2.68 -21.45
N GLY A 109 -6.26 2.02 -22.33
CA GLY A 109 -6.79 1.33 -23.51
C GLY A 109 -7.25 2.25 -24.65
N HIS A 110 -6.69 3.45 -24.75
CA HIS A 110 -6.97 4.41 -25.84
C HIS A 110 -5.90 4.35 -26.95
N ALA A 111 -6.32 4.55 -28.19
CA ALA A 111 -5.41 4.56 -29.34
C ALA A 111 -4.42 5.73 -29.27
N ALA A 112 -3.17 5.48 -29.68
CA ALA A 112 -2.12 6.49 -29.70
C ALA A 112 -2.47 7.63 -30.68
N VAL A 113 -2.56 8.86 -30.16
CA VAL A 113 -2.70 10.07 -30.98
C VAL A 113 -1.36 10.78 -30.99
N ARG A 114 -0.76 10.93 -32.18
CA ARG A 114 0.67 11.23 -32.32
C ARG A 114 1.00 12.55 -32.98
N ASP A 115 0.00 13.23 -33.55
CA ASP A 115 0.19 14.38 -34.42
C ASP A 115 -0.02 15.71 -33.68
N GLY A 116 0.96 16.61 -33.85
CA GLY A 116 0.89 17.98 -33.33
C GLY A 116 0.94 18.11 -31.81
N LEU A 117 1.39 17.08 -31.08
CA LEU A 117 1.36 17.08 -29.60
C LEU A 117 2.18 18.22 -28.99
N GLU A 118 3.35 18.52 -29.56
CA GLU A 118 4.20 19.60 -29.04
C GLU A 118 3.55 20.97 -29.24
N GLU A 119 2.97 21.24 -30.41
CA GLU A 119 2.24 22.47 -30.71
C GLU A 119 1.03 22.62 -29.78
N ARG A 120 0.32 21.51 -29.48
CA ARG A 120 -0.78 21.51 -28.52
C ARG A 120 -0.31 21.86 -27.12
N VAL A 121 0.77 21.26 -26.64
CA VAL A 121 1.37 21.61 -25.33
C VAL A 121 1.75 23.08 -25.28
N ARG A 122 2.47 23.60 -26.29
CA ARG A 122 2.88 25.01 -26.34
C ARG A 122 1.67 25.96 -26.38
N ARG A 123 0.61 25.61 -27.11
CA ARG A 123 -0.63 26.41 -27.15
C ARG A 123 -1.38 26.38 -25.81
N ILE A 124 -1.51 25.23 -25.18
CA ILE A 124 -2.14 25.10 -23.85
C ILE A 124 -1.37 25.97 -22.85
N ALA A 125 -0.04 25.85 -22.86
CA ALA A 125 0.85 26.59 -21.98
C ALA A 125 1.03 28.09 -22.34
N ALA A 126 0.43 28.57 -23.44
CA ALA A 126 0.60 29.94 -23.89
C ALA A 126 0.05 30.95 -22.87
N GLY A 127 0.83 31.97 -22.53
CA GLY A 127 0.46 32.96 -21.52
C GLY A 127 0.95 32.64 -20.10
N GLY A 128 1.85 31.67 -19.95
CA GLY A 128 2.53 31.41 -18.67
C GLY A 128 1.63 30.78 -17.61
N THR A 129 2.06 30.85 -16.36
CA THR A 129 1.35 30.30 -15.20
C THR A 129 -0.03 30.96 -15.01
N GLU A 130 -0.11 32.29 -15.09
CA GLU A 130 -1.36 33.05 -14.97
C GLU A 130 -2.33 32.75 -16.11
N GLY A 131 -1.84 32.74 -17.35
CA GLY A 131 -2.65 32.45 -18.53
C GLY A 131 -3.20 31.03 -18.54
N LEU A 132 -2.45 30.05 -18.04
CA LEU A 132 -2.92 28.69 -17.88
C LEU A 132 -3.91 28.57 -16.71
N GLY A 133 -3.59 29.18 -15.57
CA GLY A 133 -4.42 29.13 -14.37
C GLY A 133 -5.84 29.66 -14.59
N GLY A 134 -5.98 30.78 -15.31
CA GLY A 134 -7.28 31.37 -15.64
C GLY A 134 -8.10 30.61 -16.69
N ARG A 135 -7.48 29.71 -17.47
CA ARG A 135 -8.16 28.92 -18.51
C ARG A 135 -8.55 27.51 -18.06
N LEU A 136 -7.93 27.02 -16.98
CA LEU A 136 -8.13 25.68 -16.45
C LEU A 136 -8.99 25.72 -15.18
N GLU A 137 -10.21 26.23 -15.34
CA GLU A 137 -11.24 26.17 -14.31
C GLU A 137 -11.73 24.73 -14.15
N THR A 138 -12.02 24.32 -12.92
CA THR A 138 -12.52 22.98 -12.62
C THR A 138 -14.02 23.02 -12.37
N SER A 139 -14.74 21.99 -12.82
CA SER A 139 -16.17 21.80 -12.55
C SER A 139 -16.39 20.48 -11.82
N GLU A 140 -16.93 20.54 -10.61
CA GLU A 140 -17.19 19.33 -9.81
C GLU A 140 -18.27 18.46 -10.46
N LEU A 141 -18.03 17.15 -10.45
CA LEU A 141 -18.98 16.13 -10.86
C LEU A 141 -19.54 15.41 -9.63
N ASP A 142 -20.85 15.20 -9.61
CA ASP A 142 -21.51 14.38 -8.57
C ASP A 142 -21.15 12.89 -8.71
N GLU A 143 -21.02 12.42 -9.95
CA GLU A 143 -20.72 11.01 -10.28
C GLU A 143 -19.62 10.91 -11.34
N LEU A 144 -18.78 9.88 -11.20
CA LEU A 144 -17.77 9.56 -12.22
C LEU A 144 -18.42 8.84 -13.41
N PRO A 145 -18.23 9.33 -14.65
CA PRO A 145 -18.62 8.61 -15.84
C PRO A 145 -17.97 7.22 -15.92
N ALA A 146 -18.69 6.24 -16.46
CA ALA A 146 -18.22 4.85 -16.53
C ALA A 146 -16.98 4.66 -17.40
N ASP A 147 -16.77 5.53 -18.39
CA ASP A 147 -15.61 5.55 -19.27
C ASP A 147 -14.52 6.55 -18.81
N ALA A 148 -14.70 7.18 -17.65
CA ALA A 148 -13.77 8.20 -17.18
C ALA A 148 -12.37 7.63 -16.87
N VAL A 149 -11.38 8.50 -16.98
CA VAL A 149 -10.03 8.27 -16.47
C VAL A 149 -9.77 9.27 -15.37
N LEU A 150 -9.51 8.78 -14.16
CA LEU A 150 -9.23 9.63 -13.02
C LEU A 150 -7.74 9.99 -12.99
N LEU A 151 -7.42 11.25 -13.25
CA LEU A 151 -6.06 11.75 -13.32
C LEU A 151 -5.73 12.60 -12.09
N HIS A 152 -4.56 12.38 -11.50
CA HIS A 152 -4.14 13.20 -10.36
C HIS A 152 -2.63 13.48 -10.34
N CYS A 153 -2.29 14.47 -9.52
CA CYS A 153 -0.92 14.72 -9.08
C CYS A 153 -0.92 14.88 -7.56
N TRP A 154 0.10 15.51 -6.97
CA TRP A 154 0.15 15.71 -5.51
C TRP A 154 -1.00 16.56 -4.94
N ARG A 155 -1.37 17.67 -5.60
CA ARG A 155 -2.35 18.67 -5.07
C ARG A 155 -3.51 18.99 -6.00
N GLY A 156 -3.65 18.31 -7.14
CA GLY A 156 -4.65 18.68 -8.16
C GLY A 156 -4.36 20.05 -8.83
N GLY A 157 -3.09 20.46 -8.86
CA GLY A 157 -2.64 21.74 -9.42
C GLY A 157 -2.22 21.66 -10.89
N MET A 158 -1.37 22.58 -11.33
CA MET A 158 -0.97 22.73 -12.74
C MET A 158 -0.47 21.44 -13.41
N ARG A 159 0.26 20.57 -12.68
CA ARG A 159 0.75 19.28 -13.23
C ARG A 159 -0.37 18.41 -13.80
N SER A 160 -1.45 18.20 -13.05
CA SER A 160 -2.57 17.37 -13.53
C SER A 160 -3.52 18.14 -14.44
N ARG A 161 -3.73 19.43 -14.19
CA ARG A 161 -4.62 20.26 -15.03
C ARG A 161 -4.07 20.43 -16.45
N SER A 162 -2.77 20.66 -16.64
CA SER A 162 -2.17 20.80 -17.98
C SER A 162 -2.25 19.51 -18.79
N VAL A 163 -1.98 18.37 -18.16
CA VAL A 163 -2.10 17.05 -18.80
C VAL A 163 -3.57 16.74 -19.10
N ALA A 164 -4.49 17.00 -18.17
CA ALA A 164 -5.93 16.83 -18.44
C ALA A 164 -6.40 17.68 -19.62
N ALA A 165 -5.97 18.94 -19.72
CA ALA A 165 -6.30 19.81 -20.84
C ALA A 165 -5.83 19.21 -22.17
N LEU A 166 -4.58 18.73 -22.23
CA LEU A 166 -4.03 18.07 -23.41
C LEU A 166 -4.84 16.83 -23.79
N LEU A 167 -5.05 15.91 -22.85
CA LEU A 167 -5.73 14.64 -23.10
C LEU A 167 -7.20 14.84 -23.51
N ARG A 168 -7.90 15.81 -22.91
CA ARG A 168 -9.27 16.17 -23.31
C ARG A 168 -9.32 16.78 -24.70
N GLU A 169 -8.30 17.53 -25.10
CA GLU A 169 -8.18 18.04 -26.47
C GLU A 169 -7.92 16.91 -27.50
N LEU A 170 -7.38 15.77 -27.05
CA LEU A 170 -7.29 14.53 -27.82
C LEU A 170 -8.59 13.70 -27.79
N GLY A 171 -9.63 14.19 -27.10
CA GLY A 171 -10.94 13.55 -26.98
C GLY A 171 -11.04 12.48 -25.89
N TRP A 172 -10.10 12.45 -24.94
CA TRP A 172 -10.12 11.43 -23.87
C TRP A 172 -10.97 11.88 -22.68
N PRO A 173 -11.75 10.98 -22.06
CA PRO A 173 -12.69 11.29 -20.97
C PRO A 173 -11.98 11.45 -19.61
N VAL A 174 -11.01 12.37 -19.55
CA VAL A 174 -10.24 12.61 -18.33
C VAL A 174 -11.02 13.45 -17.34
N VAL A 175 -11.04 13.00 -16.09
CA VAL A 175 -11.56 13.67 -14.89
C VAL A 175 -10.42 13.85 -13.88
N LEU A 176 -10.33 15.00 -13.25
CA LEU A 176 -9.31 15.28 -12.23
C LEU A 176 -9.75 14.78 -10.86
N LEU A 177 -8.84 14.17 -10.09
CA LEU A 177 -9.06 14.00 -8.65
C LEU A 177 -8.90 15.35 -7.97
N GLU A 178 -9.98 15.84 -7.34
CA GLU A 178 -9.98 17.09 -6.60
C GLU A 178 -9.01 17.02 -5.41
N GLY A 179 -8.21 18.08 -5.23
CA GLY A 179 -7.16 18.14 -4.20
C GLY A 179 -5.99 17.16 -4.39
N GLY A 180 -6.07 16.26 -5.37
CA GLY A 180 -5.06 15.26 -5.71
C GLY A 180 -4.75 14.28 -4.57
N TYR A 181 -3.54 13.72 -4.62
CA TYR A 181 -3.08 12.74 -3.63
C TYR A 181 -3.13 13.23 -2.19
N ARG A 182 -2.87 14.54 -1.97
CA ARG A 182 -2.92 15.15 -0.65
C ARG A 182 -4.29 15.01 0.00
N GLU A 183 -5.35 15.20 -0.78
CA GLU A 183 -6.72 15.11 -0.27
C GLU A 183 -7.10 13.67 0.05
N TYR A 184 -6.72 12.72 -0.83
CA TYR A 184 -6.80 11.30 -0.53
C TYR A 184 -6.12 10.94 0.80
N ARG A 185 -4.91 11.46 1.05
CA ARG A 185 -4.22 11.23 2.34
C ARG A 185 -4.93 11.86 3.53
N ARG A 186 -5.58 13.01 3.35
CA ARG A 186 -6.41 13.63 4.39
C ARG A 186 -7.58 12.73 4.75
N LEU A 187 -8.25 12.14 3.76
CA LEU A 187 -9.35 11.19 3.96
C LEU A 187 -8.89 9.92 4.68
N VAL A 188 -7.77 9.32 4.25
CA VAL A 188 -7.19 8.15 4.93
C VAL A 188 -6.89 8.48 6.40
N HIS A 189 -6.20 9.59 6.65
CA HIS A 189 -5.83 9.98 8.01
C HIS A 189 -7.04 10.24 8.91
N ALA A 190 -8.07 10.93 8.39
CA ALA A 190 -9.32 11.14 9.11
C ALA A 190 -9.99 9.80 9.43
N ARG A 191 -10.10 8.89 8.44
CA ARG A 191 -10.70 7.58 8.62
C ARG A 191 -9.96 6.72 9.66
N VAL A 192 -8.62 6.77 9.68
CA VAL A 192 -7.80 6.08 10.69
C VAL A 192 -8.17 6.53 12.11
N GLY A 193 -8.45 7.82 12.31
CA GLY A 193 -8.86 8.39 13.59
C GLY A 193 -10.25 7.94 14.06
N GLU A 194 -11.07 7.43 13.14
CA GLU A 194 -12.48 7.04 13.36
C GLU A 194 -12.70 5.54 13.18
N LEU A 195 -11.62 4.74 13.17
CA LEU A 195 -11.75 3.29 13.05
C LEU A 195 -12.43 2.71 14.28
N GLU A 196 -13.37 1.82 14.02
CA GLU A 196 -14.04 1.02 15.03
C GLU A 196 -13.93 -0.45 14.65
N PHE A 197 -13.78 -1.28 15.66
CA PHE A 197 -13.72 -2.73 15.52
C PHE A 197 -14.85 -3.36 16.31
N PRO A 198 -15.44 -4.45 15.82
CA PRO A 198 -16.37 -5.25 16.60
C PRO A 198 -15.63 -5.99 17.74
N ALA A 199 -16.25 -7.01 18.33
CA ALA A 199 -15.59 -7.84 19.34
C ALA A 199 -14.22 -8.35 18.82
N ALA A 200 -13.15 -7.99 19.51
CA ALA A 200 -11.78 -8.31 19.08
C ALA A 200 -11.26 -9.57 19.80
N PHE A 201 -10.69 -10.48 19.03
CA PHE A 201 -9.97 -11.66 19.49
C PHE A 201 -8.50 -11.53 19.11
N VAL A 202 -7.60 -11.85 20.03
CA VAL A 202 -6.17 -11.61 19.84
C VAL A 202 -5.41 -12.91 20.01
N LEU A 203 -4.80 -13.38 18.92
CA LEU A 203 -3.95 -14.57 18.92
C LEU A 203 -2.62 -14.23 19.58
N ARG A 204 -2.28 -14.94 20.65
CA ARG A 204 -1.05 -14.75 21.44
C ARG A 204 -0.24 -16.03 21.46
N GLY A 205 0.97 -16.00 21.99
CA GLY A 205 1.87 -17.15 22.03
C GLY A 205 3.25 -16.87 21.47
N MET A 206 4.17 -17.79 21.78
CA MET A 206 5.61 -17.60 21.65
C MET A 206 6.07 -17.36 20.21
N THR A 207 7.26 -16.80 20.01
CA THR A 207 7.84 -16.61 18.67
C THR A 207 7.89 -17.94 17.91
N GLY A 208 7.41 -17.96 16.66
CA GLY A 208 7.34 -19.18 15.86
C GLY A 208 6.12 -20.07 16.13
N VAL A 209 5.19 -19.70 17.02
CA VAL A 209 3.99 -20.50 17.32
C VAL A 209 2.99 -20.57 16.15
N GLY A 210 3.20 -19.79 15.08
CA GLY A 210 2.35 -19.82 13.88
C GLY A 210 1.12 -18.91 13.95
N LYS A 211 1.19 -17.77 14.66
CA LYS A 211 0.08 -16.80 14.76
C LYS A 211 -0.49 -16.43 13.39
N THR A 212 0.37 -15.96 12.48
CA THR A 212 0.00 -15.55 11.12
C THR A 212 -0.54 -16.73 10.30
N LEU A 213 -0.02 -17.95 10.50
CA LEU A 213 -0.56 -19.17 9.84
C LEU A 213 -2.01 -19.45 10.28
N VAL A 214 -2.28 -19.37 11.59
CA VAL A 214 -3.64 -19.54 12.14
C VAL A 214 -4.55 -18.41 11.70
N LEU A 215 -4.06 -17.16 11.68
CA LEU A 215 -4.81 -16.00 11.21
C LEU A 215 -5.23 -16.16 9.73
N ASN A 216 -4.31 -16.60 8.87
CA ASN A 216 -4.59 -16.89 7.47
C ASN A 216 -5.54 -18.09 7.28
N ALA A 217 -5.50 -19.08 8.17
CA ALA A 217 -6.46 -20.19 8.16
C ALA A 217 -7.86 -19.72 8.59
N LEU A 218 -7.96 -18.84 9.59
CA LEU A 218 -9.21 -18.20 9.99
C LEU A 218 -9.81 -17.37 8.83
N GLU A 219 -9.00 -16.58 8.15
CA GLU A 219 -9.45 -15.77 7.00
C GLU A 219 -9.97 -16.64 5.85
N ARG A 220 -9.30 -17.75 5.52
CA ARG A 220 -9.78 -18.69 4.49
C ARG A 220 -11.07 -19.39 4.89
N ARG A 221 -11.25 -19.69 6.17
CA ARG A 221 -12.45 -20.35 6.71
C ARG A 221 -13.63 -19.39 6.81
N LEU A 222 -13.38 -18.17 7.25
CA LEU A 222 -14.35 -17.11 7.52
C LEU A 222 -13.82 -15.80 6.90
N PRO A 223 -14.01 -15.59 5.59
CA PRO A 223 -13.52 -14.40 4.91
C PRO A 223 -14.06 -13.12 5.55
N GLY A 224 -13.20 -12.13 5.71
CA GLY A 224 -13.51 -10.87 6.37
C GLY A 224 -13.50 -10.94 7.90
N SER A 225 -12.99 -12.01 8.53
CA SER A 225 -12.95 -12.13 10.00
C SER A 225 -11.61 -11.71 10.63
N THR A 226 -10.57 -11.41 9.85
CA THR A 226 -9.23 -11.13 10.39
C THR A 226 -8.62 -9.80 9.95
N VAL A 227 -7.69 -9.26 10.72
CA VAL A 227 -6.80 -8.18 10.29
C VAL A 227 -5.35 -8.63 10.52
N ASP A 228 -4.64 -8.89 9.43
CA ASP A 228 -3.23 -9.27 9.40
C ASP A 228 -2.34 -8.01 9.46
N LEU A 229 -1.76 -7.73 10.63
CA LEU A 229 -1.01 -6.49 10.87
C LEU A 229 0.39 -6.54 10.28
N GLU A 230 1.06 -7.68 10.38
CA GLU A 230 2.33 -8.02 9.77
C GLU A 230 2.21 -8.02 8.24
N GLY A 231 1.14 -8.61 7.70
CA GLY A 231 0.84 -8.57 6.27
C GLY A 231 0.51 -7.17 5.75
N LEU A 232 -0.20 -6.36 6.53
CA LEU A 232 -0.43 -4.95 6.18
C LEU A 232 0.85 -4.11 6.22
N ALA A 233 1.79 -4.44 7.12
CA ALA A 233 3.09 -3.78 7.25
C ALA A 233 4.16 -4.36 6.31
N ASP A 234 3.91 -5.53 5.70
CA ASP A 234 4.90 -6.42 5.09
C ASP A 234 6.18 -6.53 5.93
N HIS A 235 5.99 -6.90 7.19
CA HIS A 235 7.05 -6.97 8.18
C HIS A 235 6.67 -7.96 9.28
N ARG A 236 7.62 -8.75 9.80
CA ARG A 236 7.36 -9.64 10.96
C ARG A 236 7.71 -8.94 12.25
N SER A 237 6.97 -9.12 13.33
CA SER A 237 7.15 -8.37 14.58
C SER A 237 8.29 -8.93 15.44
N SER A 238 9.47 -8.99 14.84
CA SER A 238 10.70 -9.56 15.34
C SER A 238 11.86 -8.64 14.92
N ILE A 239 13.01 -8.79 15.57
CA ILE A 239 14.19 -7.99 15.22
C ILE A 239 14.75 -8.29 13.84
N LEU A 240 14.52 -9.51 13.34
CA LEU A 240 14.84 -9.91 11.97
C LEU A 240 13.63 -9.68 11.05
N GLY A 241 12.66 -8.87 11.47
CA GLY A 241 11.34 -8.79 10.87
C GLY A 241 11.30 -8.43 9.40
N MET A 242 12.27 -7.64 8.96
CA MET A 242 12.42 -7.16 7.59
C MET A 242 13.00 -8.19 6.59
N VAL A 243 13.58 -9.30 7.07
CA VAL A 243 14.33 -10.23 6.20
C VAL A 243 13.42 -10.83 5.12
N GLY A 244 13.76 -10.68 3.85
CA GLY A 244 12.96 -11.20 2.74
C GLY A 244 11.57 -10.57 2.64
N ARG A 245 11.42 -9.33 3.14
CA ARG A 245 10.19 -8.52 3.12
C ARG A 245 10.51 -7.13 2.57
N GLU A 246 9.48 -6.40 2.15
CA GLU A 246 9.57 -5.00 1.73
C GLU A 246 8.71 -4.13 2.67
N PRO A 247 9.24 -3.74 3.84
CA PRO A 247 8.47 -3.04 4.87
C PRO A 247 7.79 -1.80 4.32
N ARG A 248 6.48 -1.71 4.56
CA ARG A 248 5.65 -0.62 4.05
C ARG A 248 5.81 0.64 4.88
N SER A 249 5.53 1.78 4.25
CA SER A 249 5.46 3.05 4.96
C SER A 249 4.23 3.13 5.86
N GLN A 250 4.27 3.99 6.88
CA GLN A 250 3.10 4.31 7.72
C GLN A 250 1.86 4.64 6.88
N LYS A 251 2.06 5.37 5.78
CA LYS A 251 0.96 5.81 4.93
C LYS A 251 0.31 4.64 4.19
N THR A 252 1.11 3.72 3.66
CA THR A 252 0.64 2.52 2.96
C THR A 252 -0.06 1.55 3.90
N PHE A 253 0.49 1.37 5.11
CA PHE A 253 -0.16 0.59 6.17
C PHE A 253 -1.56 1.16 6.51
N GLU A 254 -1.66 2.46 6.74
CA GLU A 254 -2.93 3.13 7.06
C GLU A 254 -3.96 3.00 5.93
N THR A 255 -3.53 3.13 4.66
CA THR A 255 -4.39 2.87 3.50
C THR A 255 -4.94 1.45 3.54
N GLY A 256 -4.07 0.45 3.66
CA GLY A 256 -4.48 -0.96 3.67
C GLY A 256 -5.41 -1.28 4.84
N LEU A 257 -5.15 -0.72 6.02
CA LEU A 257 -6.02 -0.86 7.19
C LEU A 257 -7.41 -0.26 6.95
N CYS A 258 -7.48 0.96 6.41
CA CYS A 258 -8.76 1.60 6.09
C CYS A 258 -9.59 0.79 5.09
N LEU A 259 -8.95 0.28 4.03
CA LEU A 259 -9.62 -0.58 3.05
C LEU A 259 -10.11 -1.87 3.68
N ARG A 260 -9.26 -2.56 4.45
CA ARG A 260 -9.64 -3.80 5.11
C ARG A 260 -10.82 -3.60 6.06
N VAL A 261 -10.85 -2.51 6.83
CA VAL A 261 -11.97 -2.20 7.73
C VAL A 261 -13.23 -1.80 6.94
N ALA A 262 -13.07 -1.14 5.79
CA ALA A 262 -14.20 -0.78 4.92
C ALA A 262 -14.91 -2.00 4.32
N ASP A 263 -14.20 -3.11 4.09
CA ASP A 263 -14.81 -4.39 3.68
C ASP A 263 -15.73 -4.98 4.77
N GLY A 264 -15.60 -4.52 6.01
CA GLY A 264 -16.40 -4.93 7.14
C GLY A 264 -16.00 -6.27 7.74
N PHE A 265 -16.81 -6.71 8.72
CA PHE A 265 -16.60 -7.93 9.49
C PHE A 265 -17.91 -8.74 9.56
N PRO A 266 -18.19 -9.60 8.56
CA PRO A 266 -19.47 -10.32 8.45
C PRO A 266 -19.79 -11.22 9.65
N THR A 267 -18.76 -11.68 10.36
CA THR A 267 -18.88 -12.51 11.57
C THR A 267 -19.33 -11.74 12.81
N GLY A 268 -19.33 -10.40 12.78
CA GLY A 268 -19.60 -9.56 13.96
C GLY A 268 -18.46 -9.54 14.98
N TRP A 269 -17.28 -10.03 14.61
CA TRP A 269 -16.05 -10.01 15.39
C TRP A 269 -14.82 -9.96 14.47
N VAL A 270 -13.65 -9.64 15.04
CA VAL A 270 -12.38 -9.58 14.30
C VAL A 270 -11.27 -10.27 15.09
N ALA A 271 -10.44 -11.04 14.40
CA ALA A 271 -9.21 -11.59 14.96
C ALA A 271 -7.97 -10.80 14.50
N PHE A 272 -7.04 -10.60 15.43
CA PHE A 272 -5.72 -10.03 15.19
C PHE A 272 -4.65 -11.00 15.67
N GLU A 273 -3.48 -10.92 15.06
CA GLU A 273 -2.25 -11.36 15.73
C GLU A 273 -1.84 -10.36 16.83
N GLY A 274 -1.44 -10.90 17.96
CA GLY A 274 -1.10 -10.15 19.16
C GLY A 274 0.27 -9.51 19.05
N GLU A 275 0.29 -8.27 18.57
CA GLU A 275 1.52 -7.50 18.39
C GLU A 275 1.75 -6.41 19.44
N SER A 276 2.99 -5.90 19.44
CA SER A 276 3.35 -4.74 20.25
C SER A 276 2.71 -3.46 19.69
N ARG A 277 2.92 -2.31 20.36
CA ARG A 277 2.45 -1.00 19.86
C ARG A 277 3.01 -0.65 18.47
N LYS A 278 4.07 -1.34 18.04
CA LYS A 278 4.73 -1.22 16.75
C LYS A 278 4.87 -2.56 16.02
N VAL A 279 4.86 -2.50 14.69
CA VAL A 279 5.24 -3.58 13.76
C VAL A 279 6.35 -3.04 12.87
N GLY A 280 7.61 -3.38 13.16
CA GLY A 280 8.75 -2.68 12.58
C GLY A 280 8.73 -1.19 12.93
N ASP A 281 8.78 -0.34 11.91
CA ASP A 281 8.67 1.12 12.06
C ASP A 281 7.22 1.64 12.10
N ILE A 282 6.24 0.78 11.79
CA ILE A 282 4.82 1.13 11.82
C ILE A 282 4.37 1.33 13.26
N VAL A 283 3.69 2.45 13.50
CA VAL A 283 2.99 2.75 14.74
C VAL A 283 1.52 2.44 14.54
N LEU A 284 0.99 1.45 15.28
CA LEU A 284 -0.41 1.05 15.14
C LEU A 284 -1.36 2.23 15.47
N PRO A 285 -2.50 2.40 14.79
CA PRO A 285 -3.48 3.39 15.22
C PRO A 285 -4.06 3.07 16.60
N ASP A 286 -4.51 4.09 17.33
CA ASP A 286 -5.00 3.91 18.70
C ASP A 286 -6.22 2.99 18.77
N ALA A 287 -7.09 3.00 17.76
CA ALA A 287 -8.21 2.07 17.64
C ALA A 287 -7.74 0.60 17.58
N VAL A 288 -6.72 0.31 16.77
CA VAL A 288 -6.12 -1.03 16.67
C VAL A 288 -5.46 -1.40 17.99
N TRP A 289 -4.71 -0.48 18.60
CA TRP A 289 -4.05 -0.73 19.87
C TRP A 289 -5.06 -0.99 21.01
N LYS A 290 -6.17 -0.27 21.04
CA LYS A 290 -7.28 -0.51 21.96
C LYS A 290 -7.91 -1.89 21.74
N ALA A 291 -8.11 -2.29 20.48
CA ALA A 291 -8.61 -3.63 20.15
C ALA A 291 -7.63 -4.74 20.59
N LEU A 292 -6.32 -4.56 20.38
CA LEU A 292 -5.29 -5.51 20.79
C LEU A 292 -5.13 -5.64 22.30
N THR A 293 -5.31 -4.55 23.05
CA THR A 293 -5.13 -4.53 24.50
C THR A 293 -6.39 -4.90 25.28
N GLY A 294 -7.56 -4.52 24.77
CA GLY A 294 -8.87 -4.82 25.36
C GLY A 294 -9.56 -6.07 24.82
N GLY A 295 -9.04 -6.66 23.74
CA GLY A 295 -9.60 -7.85 23.11
C GLY A 295 -9.43 -9.14 23.92
N THR A 296 -10.24 -10.14 23.58
CA THR A 296 -10.21 -11.47 24.21
C THR A 296 -8.98 -12.24 23.73
N SER A 297 -8.11 -12.61 24.66
CA SER A 297 -6.82 -13.25 24.31
C SER A 297 -6.96 -14.77 24.17
N ILE A 298 -6.48 -15.30 23.03
CA ILE A 298 -6.41 -16.72 22.72
C ILE A 298 -4.94 -17.10 22.62
N THR A 299 -4.45 -17.95 23.51
CA THR A 299 -3.04 -18.37 23.52
C THR A 299 -2.85 -19.58 22.62
N LEU A 300 -1.99 -19.45 21.64
CA LEU A 300 -1.52 -20.54 20.80
C LEU A 300 -0.34 -21.24 21.47
N THR A 301 -0.27 -22.55 21.33
CA THR A 301 0.82 -23.39 21.83
C THR A 301 1.22 -24.41 20.78
N THR A 302 2.51 -24.76 20.72
CA THR A 302 3.02 -25.84 19.86
C THR A 302 4.39 -26.28 20.38
N SER A 303 4.90 -27.40 19.90
CA SER A 303 6.25 -27.88 20.27
C SER A 303 7.37 -26.97 19.75
N THR A 304 8.55 -27.01 20.39
CA THR A 304 9.73 -26.26 19.96
C THR A 304 10.15 -26.63 18.54
N GLU A 305 10.10 -27.92 18.20
CA GLU A 305 10.43 -28.43 16.86
C GLU A 305 9.54 -27.79 15.80
N ARG A 306 8.24 -27.68 16.08
CA ARG A 306 7.30 -27.02 15.17
C ARG A 306 7.59 -25.53 15.05
N ARG A 307 7.94 -24.84 16.14
CA ARG A 307 8.33 -23.41 16.10
C ARG A 307 9.56 -23.19 15.24
N VAL A 308 10.56 -24.06 15.36
CA VAL A 308 11.77 -24.03 14.53
C VAL A 308 11.38 -24.19 13.06
N GLN A 309 10.55 -25.18 12.74
CA GLN A 309 10.12 -25.45 11.38
C GLN A 309 9.36 -24.26 10.76
N VAL A 310 8.40 -23.68 11.48
CA VAL A 310 7.67 -22.48 11.05
C VAL A 310 8.61 -21.32 10.74
N LEU A 311 9.60 -21.08 11.60
CA LEU A 311 10.56 -19.98 11.40
C LEU A 311 11.52 -20.25 10.26
N CYS A 312 12.01 -21.48 10.09
CA CYS A 312 12.81 -21.86 8.93
C CYS A 312 12.03 -21.66 7.63
N ASP A 313 10.80 -22.16 7.56
CA ASP A 313 9.94 -22.06 6.39
C ASP A 313 9.69 -20.58 6.01
N ASP A 314 9.38 -19.74 7.00
CA ASP A 314 9.06 -18.32 6.76
C ASP A 314 10.30 -17.49 6.44
N TYR A 315 11.38 -17.64 7.22
CA TYR A 315 12.59 -16.82 7.03
C TYR A 315 13.41 -17.24 5.82
N LEU A 316 13.37 -18.49 5.39
CA LEU A 316 14.16 -18.99 4.24
C LEU A 316 13.34 -19.13 2.96
N ALA A 317 12.10 -18.63 2.94
CA ALA A 317 11.19 -18.71 1.81
C ALA A 317 11.72 -18.03 0.53
N THR A 318 12.50 -16.95 0.65
CA THR A 318 12.97 -16.16 -0.49
C THR A 318 14.47 -16.37 -0.74
N PRO A 319 14.93 -16.34 -2.01
CA PRO A 319 16.35 -16.52 -2.33
C PRO A 319 17.30 -15.51 -1.67
N GLY A 320 16.83 -14.28 -1.40
CA GLY A 320 17.62 -13.20 -0.79
C GLY A 320 17.77 -13.32 0.73
N SER A 321 16.84 -14.01 1.41
CA SER A 321 16.77 -14.05 2.87
C SER A 321 18.07 -14.51 3.53
N ARG A 322 18.78 -15.50 2.97
CA ARG A 322 20.03 -16.01 3.56
C ARG A 322 21.09 -14.91 3.62
N ALA A 323 21.24 -14.13 2.56
CA ALA A 323 22.21 -13.04 2.51
C ALA A 323 21.85 -11.92 3.50
N GLU A 324 20.57 -11.58 3.58
CA GLU A 324 20.07 -10.57 4.53
C GLU A 324 20.24 -11.03 5.98
N LEU A 325 19.95 -12.31 6.29
CA LEU A 325 20.19 -12.88 7.62
C LEU A 325 21.66 -12.77 8.01
N LEU A 326 22.59 -13.11 7.13
CA LEU A 326 24.03 -12.99 7.40
C LEU A 326 24.47 -11.55 7.72
N GLN A 327 23.79 -10.54 7.16
CA GLN A 327 24.04 -9.14 7.50
C GLN A 327 23.48 -8.75 8.88
N GLN A 328 22.38 -9.36 9.31
CA GLN A 328 21.68 -9.00 10.55
C GLN A 328 22.12 -9.83 11.77
N LEU A 329 22.54 -11.08 11.58
CA LEU A 329 22.95 -11.99 12.66
C LEU A 329 24.08 -11.43 13.55
N PRO A 330 25.11 -10.73 13.05
CA PRO A 330 26.17 -10.17 13.89
C PRO A 330 25.65 -9.24 15.00
N PHE A 331 24.55 -8.53 14.73
CA PHE A 331 23.91 -7.68 15.73
C PHE A 331 23.32 -8.50 16.90
N ILE A 332 22.71 -9.65 16.59
CA ILE A 332 22.15 -10.56 17.60
C ILE A 332 23.26 -11.26 18.36
N GLU A 333 24.31 -11.73 17.67
CA GLU A 333 25.50 -12.32 18.30
C GLU A 333 26.11 -11.37 19.33
N GLY A 334 26.23 -10.08 18.99
CA GLY A 334 26.67 -9.05 19.93
C GLY A 334 25.80 -8.92 21.18
N ARG A 335 24.48 -9.16 21.07
CA ARG A 335 23.56 -9.18 22.22
C ARG A 335 23.62 -10.47 23.04
N LEU A 336 23.98 -11.58 22.42
CA LEU A 336 24.13 -12.88 23.09
C LEU A 336 25.49 -13.01 23.80
N GLY A 337 26.49 -12.22 23.38
CA GLY A 337 27.81 -12.11 24.02
C GLY A 337 28.94 -12.71 23.17
N GLU A 338 30.20 -12.44 23.57
CA GLU A 338 31.40 -12.70 22.77
C GLU A 338 31.52 -14.14 22.25
N ARG A 339 31.04 -15.14 23.01
CA ARG A 339 31.09 -16.55 22.61
C ARG A 339 30.32 -16.87 21.32
N TRP A 340 29.35 -16.01 20.94
CA TRP A 340 28.47 -16.23 19.80
C TRP A 340 28.93 -15.51 18.54
N LYS A 341 29.99 -14.70 18.62
CA LYS A 341 30.47 -13.90 17.51
C LYS A 341 30.91 -14.79 16.33
N GLY A 342 30.22 -14.64 15.20
CA GLY A 342 30.37 -15.44 13.98
C GLY A 342 29.75 -16.83 14.03
N GLU A 343 29.26 -17.30 15.18
CA GLU A 343 28.77 -18.67 15.32
C GLU A 343 27.40 -18.87 14.68
N LEU A 344 26.48 -17.91 14.81
CA LEU A 344 25.18 -18.00 14.16
C LEU A 344 25.33 -17.87 12.64
N CYS A 345 26.21 -16.98 12.18
CA CYS A 345 26.54 -16.89 10.76
C CYS A 345 27.08 -18.23 10.22
N ARG A 346 28.02 -18.86 10.93
CA ARG A 346 28.60 -20.15 10.56
C ARG A 346 27.54 -21.26 10.47
N LEU A 347 26.58 -21.30 11.40
CA LEU A 347 25.47 -22.26 11.34
C LEU A 347 24.63 -22.07 10.07
N LEU A 348 24.31 -20.83 9.71
CA LEU A 348 23.54 -20.53 8.50
C LEU A 348 24.30 -20.92 7.21
N GLU A 349 25.60 -20.60 7.16
CA GLU A 349 26.48 -20.93 6.02
C GLU A 349 26.66 -22.44 5.82
N THR A 350 26.66 -23.21 6.92
CA THR A 350 26.84 -24.67 6.89
C THR A 350 25.53 -25.45 6.76
N GLY A 351 24.41 -24.78 6.51
CA GLY A 351 23.10 -25.43 6.33
C GLY A 351 22.51 -26.00 7.62
N ARG A 352 22.90 -25.45 8.78
CA ARG A 352 22.41 -25.84 10.12
C ARG A 352 21.38 -24.83 10.63
N GLU A 353 20.47 -24.39 9.76
CA GLU A 353 19.43 -23.41 10.10
C GLU A 353 18.52 -23.83 11.27
N HIS A 354 18.19 -25.12 11.40
CA HIS A 354 17.34 -25.59 12.49
C HIS A 354 17.95 -25.32 13.87
N GLU A 355 19.24 -25.63 14.02
CA GLU A 355 19.99 -25.40 15.26
C GLU A 355 20.19 -23.91 15.54
N LEU A 356 20.45 -23.12 14.49
CA LEU A 356 20.50 -21.66 14.61
C LEU A 356 19.20 -21.12 15.20
N VAL A 357 18.06 -21.53 14.65
CA VAL A 357 16.74 -21.06 15.09
C VAL A 357 16.43 -21.54 16.50
N GLU A 358 16.74 -22.79 16.84
CA GLU A 358 16.59 -23.33 18.20
C GLU A 358 17.37 -22.48 19.22
N ILE A 359 18.63 -22.18 18.92
CA ILE A 359 19.47 -21.30 19.75
C ILE A 359 18.85 -19.91 19.90
N LEU A 360 18.35 -19.31 18.82
CA LEU A 360 17.71 -18.00 18.86
C LEU A 360 16.45 -18.00 19.73
N LEU A 361 15.62 -19.04 19.62
CA LEU A 361 14.42 -19.18 20.43
C LEU A 361 14.80 -19.24 21.92
N GLU A 362 15.65 -20.18 22.31
CA GLU A 362 16.01 -20.40 23.72
C GLU A 362 16.78 -19.24 24.35
N ARG A 363 17.73 -18.66 23.60
CA ARG A 363 18.73 -17.73 24.15
C ARG A 363 18.35 -16.27 23.97
N TYR A 364 17.48 -15.94 23.01
CA TYR A 364 17.15 -14.56 22.70
C TYR A 364 15.66 -14.24 22.87
N TYR A 365 14.78 -14.97 22.18
CA TYR A 365 13.35 -14.65 22.16
C TYR A 365 12.63 -15.06 23.45
N ASP A 366 12.81 -16.30 23.90
CA ASP A 366 12.03 -16.87 25.01
C ASP A 366 12.42 -16.26 26.36
N GLN A 367 13.69 -15.88 26.55
CA GLN A 367 14.14 -15.17 27.75
C GLN A 367 13.43 -13.83 27.96
N ARG A 368 13.04 -13.18 26.86
CA ARG A 368 12.37 -11.87 26.88
C ARG A 368 10.85 -12.00 27.02
N TYR A 369 10.32 -13.19 26.74
CA TYR A 369 8.89 -13.48 26.71
C TYR A 369 8.23 -13.41 28.10
N GLY A 370 8.98 -13.74 29.17
CA GLY A 370 8.48 -13.74 30.55
C GLY A 370 7.99 -12.39 31.09
N HIS A 371 8.28 -11.27 30.41
CA HIS A 371 7.93 -9.92 30.86
C HIS A 371 6.68 -9.32 30.20
N SER A 372 6.29 -9.75 28.99
CA SER A 372 5.19 -9.14 28.22
C SER A 372 3.83 -9.84 28.40
N GLU A 373 3.79 -11.16 28.52
CA GLU A 373 2.51 -11.92 28.52
C GLU A 373 1.76 -11.96 29.86
N LYS A 374 2.42 -11.68 30.99
CA LYS A 374 1.75 -11.66 32.32
C LYS A 374 0.65 -10.60 32.46
N ARG A 375 0.44 -9.76 31.44
CA ARG A 375 -0.47 -8.61 31.47
C ARG A 375 -1.87 -8.90 30.93
N HIS A 376 -2.08 -10.01 30.22
CA HIS A 376 -3.36 -10.30 29.58
C HIS A 376 -3.95 -11.62 30.11
N PRO A 377 -5.18 -11.62 30.64
CA PRO A 377 -5.84 -12.86 31.05
C PRO A 377 -6.11 -13.73 29.82
N VAL A 378 -5.71 -15.00 29.91
CA VAL A 378 -5.91 -16.00 28.85
C VAL A 378 -7.36 -16.49 28.91
N ALA A 379 -8.10 -16.36 27.80
CA ALA A 379 -9.48 -16.80 27.72
C ALA A 379 -9.65 -18.21 27.12
N HIS A 380 -8.71 -18.62 26.25
CA HIS A 380 -8.66 -19.94 25.63
C HIS A 380 -7.22 -20.28 25.25
N THR A 381 -6.89 -21.57 25.23
CA THR A 381 -5.58 -22.07 24.80
C THR A 381 -5.78 -23.16 23.77
N VAL A 382 -5.10 -23.08 22.63
CA VAL A 382 -5.26 -24.00 21.50
C VAL A 382 -3.90 -24.45 20.98
N ASP A 383 -3.81 -25.71 20.55
CA ASP A 383 -2.65 -26.22 19.82
C ASP A 383 -2.65 -25.67 18.38
N SER A 384 -1.57 -25.01 17.98
CA SER A 384 -1.38 -24.42 16.65
C SER A 384 -0.51 -25.27 15.72
N THR A 385 -0.18 -26.51 16.10
CA THR A 385 0.61 -27.44 15.29
C THR A 385 0.04 -27.58 13.87
N ASP A 386 -1.29 -27.76 13.77
CA ASP A 386 -2.08 -27.69 12.54
C ASP A 386 -2.91 -26.38 12.52
N PRO A 387 -2.54 -25.39 11.68
CA PRO A 387 -3.25 -24.12 11.61
C PRO A 387 -4.73 -24.24 11.23
N GLU A 388 -5.11 -25.24 10.43
CA GLU A 388 -6.50 -25.43 9.98
C GLU A 388 -7.39 -25.95 11.11
N ALA A 389 -6.91 -26.98 11.82
CA ALA A 389 -7.59 -27.52 12.99
C ALA A 389 -7.70 -26.45 14.09
N CYS A 390 -6.61 -25.71 14.32
CA CYS A 390 -6.57 -24.60 15.27
C CYS A 390 -7.60 -23.51 14.92
N ALA A 391 -7.63 -23.06 13.66
CA ALA A 391 -8.60 -22.07 13.20
C ALA A 391 -10.05 -22.56 13.31
N ALA A 392 -10.31 -23.84 13.02
CA ALA A 392 -11.63 -24.44 13.18
C ALA A 392 -12.08 -24.46 14.65
N GLU A 393 -11.18 -24.81 15.57
CA GLU A 393 -11.47 -24.79 17.01
C GLU A 393 -11.73 -23.37 17.51
N ILE A 394 -10.88 -22.40 17.13
CA ILE A 394 -11.06 -20.99 17.50
C ILE A 394 -12.41 -20.48 17.01
N ALA A 395 -12.76 -20.72 15.75
CA ALA A 395 -14.04 -20.31 15.19
C ALA A 395 -15.24 -20.91 15.95
N ALA A 396 -15.18 -22.21 16.29
CA ALA A 396 -16.22 -22.87 17.05
C ALA A 396 -16.32 -22.32 18.49
N TRP A 397 -15.17 -22.06 19.12
CA TRP A 397 -15.11 -21.48 20.47
C TRP A 397 -15.67 -20.05 20.52
N ILE A 398 -15.37 -19.21 19.52
CA ILE A 398 -15.94 -17.86 19.42
C ILE A 398 -17.46 -17.95 19.22
N ALA A 399 -17.93 -18.81 18.30
CA ALA A 399 -19.34 -18.98 18.01
C ALA A 399 -20.16 -19.45 19.22
N ALA A 400 -19.58 -20.23 20.13
CA ALA A 400 -20.24 -20.68 21.36
C ALA A 400 -20.43 -19.57 22.42
N ARG A 401 -19.85 -18.38 22.20
CA ARG A 401 -19.89 -17.23 23.14
C ARG A 401 -20.76 -16.07 22.65
N GLY A 402 -21.14 -16.08 21.38
CA GLY A 402 -22.10 -15.14 20.78
C GLY A 402 -23.48 -15.75 20.73
#